data_AF-A0A5B1BJQ6-F1
#
_entry.id   AF-A0A5B1BJQ6-F1
#
_cell.length_a   1.000
_cell.length_b   1.000
_cell.length_c   1.000
_cell.angle_alpha   90.00
_cell.angle_beta   90.00
_cell.angle_gamma   90.00
#
_symmetry.space_group_name_H-M   'P 1'
#
loop_
_entity.id
_entity.type
_entity.pdbx_description
1 polymer ?
#
loop_
_entity_poly.entity_id
_entity_poly.type
_entity_poly.pdbx_seq_one_letter_code
_entity_poly.pdbx_strand_id
1 'polypeptide(L)'
;MAVASDVAGIGSAISTANAAAAASTTGLAAAAADEVSAAIAALFSSHAHEYQVLSAQAAAFHEQMVRALTANAGTYAAAEAANVEQFLLNAVNAPTQALFGRPLIGNGTNGAPGSGQNGGAG
;
A
#
# COMPACT_ATOMS: atom_id res chain seq x y z
N MET A 1 -7.65 3.20 -6.53
CA MET A 1 -7.67 1.84 -7.09
C MET A 1 -6.88 1.76 -8.39
N ALA A 2 -7.12 2.64 -9.38
CA ALA A 2 -6.37 2.67 -10.65
C ALA A 2 -4.84 2.67 -10.46
N VAL A 3 -4.29 3.60 -9.68
CA VAL A 3 -2.83 3.68 -9.44
C VAL A 3 -2.23 2.40 -8.87
N ALA A 4 -2.88 1.75 -7.90
CA ALA A 4 -2.37 0.49 -7.33
C ALA A 4 -2.38 -0.64 -8.36
N SER A 5 -3.42 -0.69 -9.20
CA SER A 5 -3.52 -1.63 -10.32
C SER A 5 -2.44 -1.37 -11.38
N ASP A 6 -2.18 -0.11 -11.72
CA ASP A 6 -1.16 0.27 -12.69
C ASP A 6 0.24 -0.11 -12.20
N VAL A 7 0.53 0.17 -10.92
CA VAL A 7 1.81 -0.20 -10.28
C VAL A 7 1.96 -1.72 -10.20
N ALA A 8 0.88 -2.47 -9.93
CA ALA A 8 0.90 -3.93 -10.02
C ALA A 8 1.23 -4.42 -11.44
N GLY A 9 0.63 -3.81 -12.46
CA GLY A 9 0.91 -4.10 -13.87
C GLY A 9 2.38 -3.87 -14.25
N ILE A 10 2.98 -2.77 -13.80
CA ILE A 10 4.41 -2.49 -14.00
C ILE A 10 5.29 -3.58 -13.37
N GLY A 11 4.99 -3.97 -12.13
CA GLY A 11 5.72 -5.05 -11.45
C GLY A 11 5.62 -6.38 -12.19
N SER A 12 4.44 -6.72 -12.71
CA SER A 12 4.23 -7.91 -13.53
C SER A 12 5.04 -7.87 -14.84
N ALA A 13 5.08 -6.72 -15.51
CA ALA A 13 5.85 -6.54 -16.74
C ALA A 13 7.36 -6.73 -16.50
N ILE A 14 7.88 -6.16 -15.40
CA ILE A 14 9.29 -6.32 -15.01
C ILE A 14 9.61 -7.77 -14.66
N SER A 15 8.76 -8.45 -13.88
CA SER A 15 8.95 -9.85 -13.53
C SER A 15 8.99 -10.74 -14.79
N THR A 16 8.09 -10.49 -15.74
CA THR A 16 8.05 -11.19 -17.03
C THR A 16 9.33 -10.95 -17.83
N ALA A 17 9.81 -9.71 -17.90
CA ALA A 17 11.05 -9.37 -18.60
C ALA A 17 12.28 -10.06 -17.95
N ASN A 18 12.35 -10.09 -16.62
CA ASN A 18 13.43 -10.75 -15.89
C ASN A 18 13.43 -12.26 -16.14
N ALA A 19 12.25 -12.90 -16.14
CA ALA A 19 12.11 -14.32 -16.45
C ALA A 19 12.52 -14.62 -17.90
N ALA A 20 12.11 -13.78 -18.86
CA ALA A 20 12.45 -13.94 -20.27
C ALA A 20 13.97 -13.82 -20.52
N ALA A 21 14.65 -12.94 -19.79
CA ALA A 21 16.09 -12.73 -19.92
C ALA A 21 16.95 -13.78 -19.19
N ALA A 22 16.38 -14.56 -18.26
CA ALA A 22 17.13 -15.42 -17.36
C ALA A 22 18.03 -16.41 -18.09
N ALA A 23 17.45 -17.25 -18.97
CA ALA A 23 18.19 -18.32 -19.63
C ALA A 23 19.37 -17.80 -20.48
N SER A 24 19.17 -16.72 -21.23
CA SER A 24 20.20 -16.14 -22.10
C SER A 24 21.32 -15.43 -21.34
N THR A 25 21.07 -15.01 -20.10
CA THR A 25 22.05 -14.25 -19.30
C THR A 25 22.81 -15.14 -18.32
N THR A 26 22.19 -16.21 -17.82
CA THR A 26 22.85 -17.16 -16.90
C THR A 26 23.58 -18.30 -17.61
N GLY A 27 23.27 -18.54 -18.89
CA GLY A 27 23.86 -19.60 -19.70
C GLY A 27 24.84 -19.10 -20.75
N LEU A 28 25.63 -18.06 -20.45
CA LEU A 28 26.48 -17.42 -21.44
C LEU A 28 27.61 -18.36 -21.88
N ALA A 29 27.73 -18.58 -23.20
CA ALA A 29 28.82 -19.35 -23.76
C ALA A 29 30.10 -18.51 -23.88
N ALA A 30 31.27 -19.14 -23.71
CA ALA A 30 32.55 -18.51 -23.98
C ALA A 30 32.66 -18.14 -25.47
N ALA A 31 33.20 -16.95 -25.76
CA ALA A 31 33.36 -16.47 -27.13
C ALA A 31 34.40 -17.28 -27.93
N ALA A 32 35.41 -17.82 -27.23
CA ALA A 32 36.43 -18.71 -27.77
C ALA A 32 36.85 -19.73 -26.69
N ALA A 33 37.70 -20.68 -27.08
CA ALA A 33 38.13 -21.80 -26.22
C ALA A 33 39.23 -21.43 -25.21
N ASP A 34 39.66 -20.17 -25.18
CA ASP A 34 40.69 -19.70 -24.27
C ASP A 34 40.14 -19.44 -22.85
N GLU A 35 41.04 -19.45 -21.87
CA GLU A 35 40.69 -19.31 -20.46
C GLU A 35 40.11 -17.92 -20.14
N VAL A 36 40.48 -16.88 -20.89
CA VAL A 36 39.97 -15.53 -20.67
C VAL A 36 38.51 -15.44 -21.10
N SER A 37 38.17 -15.97 -22.28
CA SER A 37 36.80 -16.09 -22.76
C SER A 37 35.93 -16.91 -21.82
N ALA A 38 36.44 -18.03 -21.31
CA ALA A 38 35.74 -18.86 -20.34
C ALA A 38 35.50 -18.13 -19.00
N ALA A 39 36.51 -17.43 -18.49
CA ALA A 39 36.40 -16.66 -17.25
C ALA A 39 35.40 -15.50 -17.36
N ILE A 40 35.40 -14.78 -18.50
CA ILE A 40 34.44 -13.70 -18.77
C ILE A 40 33.01 -14.26 -18.83
N ALA A 41 32.77 -15.36 -19.55
CA ALA A 41 31.45 -15.98 -19.62
C ALA A 41 30.95 -16.44 -18.24
N ALA A 42 31.83 -17.02 -17.42
CA ALA A 42 31.52 -17.41 -16.05
C ALA A 42 31.19 -16.21 -15.15
N LEU A 43 31.95 -15.11 -15.26
CA LEU A 43 31.70 -13.88 -14.49
C LEU A 43 30.30 -13.32 -14.77
N PHE A 44 29.94 -13.15 -16.05
CA PHE A 44 28.63 -12.61 -16.42
C PHE A 44 27.49 -13.56 -16.04
N SER A 45 27.68 -14.87 -16.20
CA SER A 45 26.68 -15.87 -15.79
C SER A 45 26.44 -15.84 -14.27
N SER A 46 27.51 -15.72 -13.46
CA SER A 46 27.40 -15.56 -12.01
C SER A 46 26.67 -14.27 -11.62
N HIS A 47 27.02 -13.15 -12.26
CA HIS A 47 26.34 -11.88 -12.03
C HIS A 47 24.85 -11.95 -12.39
N ALA A 48 24.50 -12.61 -13.49
CA ALA A 48 23.11 -12.82 -13.89
C ALA A 48 22.35 -13.67 -12.86
N HIS A 49 22.97 -14.70 -12.28
CA HIS A 49 22.35 -15.48 -11.19
C HIS A 49 22.06 -14.62 -9.95
N GLU A 50 23.03 -13.82 -9.52
CA GLU A 50 22.84 -12.89 -8.39
C GLU A 50 21.74 -11.86 -8.69
N TYR A 51 21.71 -11.33 -9.91
CA TYR A 51 20.66 -10.43 -10.37
C TYR A 51 19.27 -11.09 -10.30
N GLN A 52 19.13 -12.35 -10.71
CA GLN A 52 17.84 -13.07 -10.63
C GLN A 52 17.39 -13.30 -9.17
N VAL A 53 18.33 -13.57 -8.26
CA VAL A 53 18.01 -13.68 -6.82
C VAL A 53 17.53 -12.33 -6.27
N LEU A 54 18.20 -11.24 -6.63
CA LEU A 54 17.83 -9.89 -6.22
C LEU A 54 16.48 -9.46 -6.83
N SER A 55 16.25 -9.78 -8.10
CA SER A 55 15.01 -9.41 -8.80
C SER A 55 13.78 -10.10 -8.19
N ALA A 56 13.93 -11.34 -7.73
CA ALA A 56 12.88 -12.06 -6.99
C ALA A 56 12.56 -11.39 -5.64
N GLN A 57 13.59 -10.95 -4.91
CA GLN A 57 13.40 -10.20 -3.66
C GLN A 57 12.71 -8.86 -3.90
N ALA A 58 13.11 -8.14 -4.95
CA ALA A 58 12.49 -6.89 -5.35
C ALA A 58 11.02 -7.07 -5.74
N ALA A 59 10.67 -8.16 -6.43
CA ALA A 59 9.28 -8.49 -6.76
C ALA A 59 8.42 -8.72 -5.50
N ALA A 60 8.94 -9.47 -4.53
CA ALA A 60 8.23 -9.69 -3.26
C ALA A 60 8.01 -8.38 -2.46
N PHE A 61 9.01 -7.50 -2.45
CA PHE A 61 8.88 -6.17 -1.85
C PHE A 61 7.83 -5.31 -2.59
N HIS A 62 7.84 -5.33 -3.93
CA HIS A 62 6.88 -4.60 -4.74
C HIS A 62 5.43 -5.03 -4.45
N GLU A 63 5.17 -6.32 -4.28
CA GLU A 63 3.85 -6.82 -3.87
C GLU A 63 3.41 -6.31 -2.50
N GLN A 64 4.33 -6.16 -1.55
CA GLN A 64 4.02 -5.58 -0.24
C GLN A 64 3.68 -4.09 -0.38
N MET A 65 4.43 -3.36 -1.21
CA MET A 65 4.16 -1.95 -1.50
C MET A 65 2.77 -1.74 -2.12
N VAL A 66 2.39 -2.56 -3.12
CA VAL A 66 1.06 -2.49 -3.76
C VAL A 66 -0.07 -2.79 -2.76
N ARG A 67 0.13 -3.78 -1.89
CA ARG A 67 -0.83 -4.10 -0.81
C ARG A 67 -0.99 -2.92 0.16
N ALA A 68 0.11 -2.32 0.60
CA ALA A 68 0.09 -1.17 1.49
C ALA A 68 -0.62 0.04 0.84
N LEU A 69 -0.35 0.31 -0.44
CA LEU A 69 -1.00 1.37 -1.19
C LEU A 69 -2.51 1.17 -1.28
N THR A 70 -2.95 -0.06 -1.55
CA THR A 70 -4.38 -0.41 -1.62
C THR A 70 -5.07 -0.25 -0.27
N ALA A 71 -4.43 -0.71 0.80
CA ALA A 71 -4.95 -0.56 2.17
C ALA A 71 -5.09 0.91 2.57
N ASN A 72 -4.08 1.73 2.29
CA ASN A 72 -4.12 3.17 2.59
C ASN A 72 -5.22 3.90 1.82
N ALA A 73 -5.45 3.56 0.55
CA ALA A 73 -6.58 4.11 -0.19
C ALA A 73 -7.94 3.78 0.47
N GLY A 74 -8.07 2.56 1.01
CA GLY A 74 -9.25 2.15 1.77
C GLY A 74 -9.43 2.90 3.09
N THR A 75 -8.35 3.15 3.83
CA THR A 75 -8.42 3.90 5.11
C THR A 75 -8.81 5.36 4.90
N TYR A 76 -8.30 6.02 3.86
CA TYR A 76 -8.73 7.38 3.52
C TYR A 76 -10.21 7.44 3.14
N ALA A 77 -10.68 6.51 2.29
CA ALA A 77 -12.10 6.44 1.92
C ALA A 77 -13.01 6.20 3.13
N ALA A 78 -12.60 5.32 4.06
CA ALA A 78 -13.34 5.07 5.29
C ALA A 78 -13.36 6.31 6.21
N ALA A 79 -12.24 7.04 6.31
CA ALA A 79 -12.18 8.29 7.08
C ALA A 79 -13.08 9.38 6.48
N GLU A 80 -13.12 9.51 5.15
CA GLU A 80 -14.04 10.42 4.47
C GLU A 80 -15.50 10.06 4.75
N ALA A 81 -15.87 8.77 4.67
CA ALA A 81 -17.21 8.31 4.99
C ALA A 81 -17.60 8.63 6.44
N ALA A 82 -16.73 8.34 7.41
CA ALA A 82 -16.98 8.65 8.82
C ALA A 82 -17.14 10.15 9.07
N ASN A 83 -16.34 10.99 8.40
CA ASN A 83 -16.47 12.45 8.49
C ASN A 83 -17.81 12.94 7.90
N VAL A 84 -18.27 12.36 6.77
CA VAL A 84 -19.57 12.68 6.19
C VAL A 84 -20.71 12.25 7.11
N GLU A 85 -20.66 11.05 7.69
CA GLU A 85 -21.63 10.57 8.67
C GLU A 85 -21.71 11.52 9.87
N GLN A 86 -20.57 11.93 10.43
CA GLN A 86 -20.52 12.87 11.56
C GLN A 86 -21.07 14.25 11.18
N PHE A 87 -20.76 14.75 9.98
CA PHE A 87 -21.30 16.02 9.49
C PHE A 87 -22.83 15.98 9.38
N LEU A 88 -23.39 14.89 8.84
CA LEU A 88 -24.83 14.69 8.74
C LEU A 88 -25.49 14.59 10.12
N LEU A 89 -24.91 13.83 11.05
CA LEU A 89 -25.38 13.76 12.43
C LEU A 89 -25.40 15.13 13.11
N ASN A 90 -24.34 15.93 12.92
CA ASN A 90 -24.26 17.28 13.45
C ASN A 90 -25.35 18.20 12.85
N ALA A 91 -25.59 18.11 11.53
CA ALA A 91 -26.61 18.89 10.85
C ALA A 91 -28.03 18.53 11.33
N VAL A 92 -28.32 17.24 11.51
CA VAL A 92 -29.62 16.75 12.04
C VAL A 92 -29.83 17.17 13.49
N ASN A 93 -28.78 17.15 14.31
CA ASN A 93 -28.85 17.52 15.72
C ASN A 93 -28.88 19.05 15.95
N ALA A 94 -28.41 19.86 15.00
CA ALA A 94 -28.29 21.31 15.19
C ALA A 94 -29.60 22.01 15.60
N PRO A 95 -30.78 21.72 15.01
CA PRO A 95 -32.04 22.36 15.42
C PRO A 95 -32.47 22.01 16.85
N THR A 96 -32.36 20.75 17.26
CA THR A 96 -32.76 20.33 18.61
C THR A 96 -31.76 20.79 19.66
N GLN A 97 -30.48 20.87 19.31
CA GLN A 97 -29.46 21.50 20.15
C GLN A 97 -29.78 22.98 20.35
N ALA A 98 -30.18 23.70 19.30
CA ALA A 98 -30.54 25.11 19.39
C ALA A 98 -31.84 25.35 20.17
N LEU A 99 -32.85 24.48 20.01
CA LEU A 99 -34.18 24.68 20.60
C LEU A 99 -34.31 24.10 22.01
N PHE A 100 -33.65 22.98 22.28
CA PHE A 100 -33.82 22.19 23.51
C PHE A 100 -32.53 21.99 24.30
N GLY A 101 -31.38 22.49 23.79
CA GLY A 101 -30.07 22.31 24.42
C GLY A 101 -29.60 20.84 24.46
N ARG A 102 -30.18 19.97 23.62
CA ARG A 102 -29.85 18.54 23.56
C ARG A 102 -29.88 17.99 22.12
N PRO A 103 -29.04 17.00 21.79
CA PRO A 103 -29.10 16.33 20.50
C PRO A 103 -30.38 15.51 20.36
N LEU A 104 -30.83 15.30 19.12
CA LEU A 104 -31.95 14.42 18.81
C LEU A 104 -31.50 12.96 18.70
N ILE A 105 -30.30 12.74 18.14
CA ILE A 105 -29.69 11.45 17.88
C ILE A 105 -28.34 11.40 18.60
N GLY A 106 -28.14 10.40 19.45
CA GLY A 106 -26.89 10.17 20.20
C GLY A 106 -26.95 10.70 21.64
N ASN A 107 -25.85 10.52 22.37
CA ASN A 107 -25.75 10.93 23.77
C ASN A 107 -25.54 12.44 23.90
N GLY A 108 -25.93 13.00 25.05
CA GLY A 108 -25.64 14.38 25.44
C GLY A 108 -24.14 14.66 25.59
N THR A 109 -23.79 15.93 25.79
CA THR A 109 -22.40 16.36 26.00
C THR A 109 -21.77 15.64 27.18
N ASN A 110 -20.59 15.04 26.97
CA ASN A 110 -19.82 14.45 28.07
C ASN A 110 -19.43 15.52 29.10
N GLY A 111 -19.42 15.16 30.38
CA GLY A 111 -18.85 16.01 31.43
C GLY A 111 -17.35 16.22 31.20
N ALA A 112 -16.80 17.36 31.64
CA ALA A 112 -15.38 17.67 31.43
C ALA A 112 -14.48 16.61 32.11
N PRO A 113 -13.45 16.06 31.43
CA PRO A 113 -12.59 15.01 31.99
C PRO A 113 -11.99 15.42 33.34
N GLY A 114 -12.08 14.54 34.35
CA GLY A 114 -11.53 14.76 35.69
C GLY A 114 -12.29 15.74 36.58
N SER A 115 -13.40 16.33 36.11
CA SER A 115 -14.15 17.34 36.88
C SER A 115 -15.21 16.78 37.82
N GLY A 116 -15.62 15.51 37.64
CA GLY A 116 -16.77 14.92 38.34
C GLY A 116 -18.13 15.54 37.98
N GLN A 117 -18.17 16.46 37.00
CA GLN A 117 -19.41 17.07 36.54
C GLN A 117 -20.25 16.06 35.77
N ASN A 118 -21.57 16.11 35.98
CA ASN A 118 -22.52 15.31 35.22
C ASN A 118 -22.46 15.70 33.74
N GLY A 119 -22.56 14.71 32.85
CA GLY A 119 -22.80 14.97 31.43
C GLY A 119 -24.16 15.63 31.21
N GLY A 120 -24.31 16.28 30.05
CA GLY A 120 -25.61 16.75 29.57
C GLY A 120 -26.58 15.60 29.34
N ALA A 121 -27.88 15.88 29.36
CA ALA A 121 -28.91 14.88 29.11
C ALA A 121 -28.75 14.26 27.71
N GLY A 122 -28.73 12.92 27.65
CA GLY A 122 -28.82 12.12 26.43
C GLY A 122 -30.25 11.70 26.14
#